data_AF-A0A022KPY9-F1
#
_entry.id   AF-A0A022KPY9-F1
#
_cell.length_a   1.000
_cell.length_b   1.000
_cell.length_c   1.000
_cell.angle_alpha   90.00
_cell.angle_beta   90.00
_cell.angle_gamma   90.00
#
_symmetry.space_group_name_H-M   'P 1'
#
loop_
_entity.id
_entity.type
_entity.pdbx_description
1 polymer ?
#
loop_
_entity_poly.entity_id
_entity_poly.type
_entity_poly.pdbx_seq_one_letter_code
_entity_poly.pdbx_strand_id
1 'polypeptide(L)'
;MDDAMRSELEELAQSRGVSLSDLVRSTLEGLILRDDPRGRWTETAPRTLTTYERQMLAMQHRILAHVMPPTHEEAPTEDCAHVEGDPDYQRQRAQILEGGYVTEYSDVFISTHPELTADECTFVMDLLDMFRTITVSIQRLRGAGQSIGDETERLLQFDGFDYQVKAETRLLDYVRHLVSETRWSEVLPVLGPDHDYGNSHGPRLELYQRILGEYQLIRHEQKPRLELSDYLLTADQLQRLADAGTHPSRRSDHQSGGTAGSPSTVEG
;
A
#
# COMPACT_ATOMS: atom_id res chain seq x y z
N MET A 1 24.22 -21.98 19.51
CA MET A 1 23.43 -23.22 19.65
C MET A 1 24.16 -24.08 20.64
N ASP A 2 23.54 -24.37 21.78
CA ASP A 2 24.13 -25.30 22.75
C ASP A 2 23.94 -26.75 22.27
N ASP A 3 24.68 -27.69 22.87
CA ASP A 3 24.67 -29.09 22.46
C ASP A 3 23.36 -29.82 22.82
N ALA A 4 22.62 -29.34 23.83
CA ALA A 4 21.33 -29.91 24.24
C ALA A 4 20.25 -29.60 23.19
N MET A 5 20.16 -28.35 22.76
CA MET A 5 19.28 -27.85 21.71
C MET A 5 19.60 -28.47 20.35
N ARG A 6 20.88 -28.74 20.06
CA ARG A 6 21.28 -29.51 18.87
C ARG A 6 20.73 -30.92 18.92
N SER A 7 20.85 -31.59 20.06
CA SER A 7 20.40 -32.97 20.22
C SER A 7 18.88 -33.09 20.08
N GLU A 8 18.12 -32.16 20.67
CA GLU A 8 16.65 -32.10 20.52
C GLU A 8 16.22 -31.86 19.06
N LEU A 9 16.90 -30.97 18.34
CA LEU A 9 16.59 -30.71 16.93
C LEU A 9 16.97 -31.88 16.01
N GLU A 10 18.02 -32.63 16.35
CA GLU A 10 18.40 -33.86 15.63
C GLU A 10 17.35 -34.96 15.84
N GLU A 11 16.87 -35.16 17.07
CA GLU A 11 15.77 -36.10 17.35
C GLU A 11 14.49 -35.72 16.59
N LEU A 12 14.15 -34.43 16.57
CA LEU A 12 12.99 -33.93 15.84
C LEU A 12 13.14 -34.14 14.33
N ALA A 13 14.33 -33.90 13.77
CA ALA A 13 14.61 -34.12 12.35
C ALA A 13 14.47 -35.59 11.97
N GLN A 14 14.99 -36.48 12.82
CA GLN A 14 14.93 -37.92 12.63
C GLN A 14 13.50 -38.46 12.72
N SER A 15 12.66 -37.91 13.63
CA SER A 15 11.24 -38.25 13.73
C SER A 15 10.43 -37.89 12.48
N ARG A 16 10.89 -36.86 11.75
CA ARG A 16 10.26 -36.36 10.51
C ARG A 16 10.90 -36.92 9.24
N GLY A 17 11.92 -37.77 9.37
CA GLY A 17 12.63 -38.36 8.22
C GLY A 17 13.40 -37.36 7.36
N VAL A 18 13.74 -36.19 7.91
CA VAL A 18 14.47 -35.12 7.22
C VAL A 18 15.85 -34.90 7.86
N SER A 19 16.76 -34.26 7.13
CA SER A 19 18.04 -33.86 7.73
C SER A 19 17.83 -32.69 8.70
N LEU A 20 18.71 -32.54 9.70
CA LEU A 20 18.72 -31.37 10.58
C LEU A 20 18.77 -30.06 9.77
N SER A 21 19.55 -30.05 8.68
CA SER A 21 19.68 -28.87 7.83
C SER A 21 18.40 -28.55 7.05
N ASP A 22 17.64 -29.55 6.62
CA ASP A 22 16.36 -29.37 5.94
C ASP A 22 15.25 -29.00 6.93
N LEU A 23 15.30 -29.54 8.16
CA LEU A 23 14.43 -29.12 9.26
C LEU A 23 14.66 -27.64 9.59
N VAL A 24 15.91 -27.22 9.80
CA VAL A 24 16.24 -25.82 10.07
C VAL A 24 15.88 -24.94 8.87
N ARG A 25 16.20 -25.35 7.63
CA ARG A 25 15.84 -24.60 6.42
C ARG A 25 14.33 -24.43 6.29
N SER A 26 13.53 -25.49 6.38
CA SER A 26 12.06 -25.41 6.27
C SER A 26 11.43 -24.62 7.40
N THR A 27 12.00 -24.67 8.61
CA THR A 27 11.52 -23.89 9.75
C THR A 27 11.84 -22.41 9.54
N LEU A 28 13.05 -22.08 9.09
CA LEU A 28 13.44 -20.72 8.72
C LEU A 28 12.67 -20.21 7.50
N GLU A 29 12.42 -21.03 6.48
CA GLU A 29 11.60 -20.69 5.32
C GLU A 29 10.13 -20.48 5.71
N GLY A 30 9.63 -21.16 6.74
CA GLY A 30 8.35 -20.84 7.35
C GLY A 30 8.37 -19.48 8.05
N LEU A 31 9.44 -19.17 8.77
CA LEU A 31 9.61 -17.88 9.46
C LEU A 31 9.89 -16.71 8.51
N ILE A 32 10.50 -16.98 7.35
CA ILE A 32 10.69 -16.01 6.29
C ILE A 32 9.37 -15.89 5.53
N LEU A 33 8.64 -14.82 5.83
CA LEU A 33 7.52 -14.35 5.03
C LEU A 33 7.96 -14.18 3.57
N ARG A 34 7.63 -15.15 2.71
CA ARG A 34 7.66 -14.91 1.26
C ARG A 34 6.47 -14.03 0.96
N ASP A 35 6.75 -12.75 0.76
CA ASP A 35 5.75 -11.76 0.38
C ASP A 35 5.27 -12.08 -1.05
N ASP A 36 4.26 -12.94 -1.17
CA ASP A 36 3.54 -13.09 -2.43
C ASP A 36 2.58 -11.90 -2.53
N PRO A 37 2.82 -10.93 -3.44
CA PRO A 37 1.99 -9.74 -3.57
C PRO A 37 0.55 -10.05 -3.99
N ARG A 38 0.25 -11.30 -4.38
CA ARG A 38 -1.10 -11.80 -4.72
C ARG A 38 -1.56 -12.96 -3.82
N GLY A 39 -0.77 -13.32 -2.80
CA GLY A 39 -1.10 -14.39 -1.86
C GLY A 39 -2.29 -14.07 -0.95
N ARG A 40 -2.60 -14.92 0.02
CA ARG A 40 -3.62 -14.61 1.05
C ARG A 40 -2.95 -13.87 2.23
N TRP A 41 -3.69 -13.04 2.97
CA TRP A 41 -3.21 -12.33 4.17
C TRP A 41 -2.86 -13.24 5.36
N THR A 42 -2.99 -14.56 5.20
CA THR A 42 -2.69 -15.60 6.20
C THR A 42 -1.22 -15.61 6.67
N GLU A 43 -0.39 -14.80 6.04
CA GLU A 43 1.04 -14.66 6.27
C GLU A 43 1.38 -13.82 7.52
N THR A 44 0.49 -12.97 8.03
CA THR A 44 0.81 -12.10 9.18
C THR A 44 0.71 -12.78 10.54
N ALA A 45 0.02 -13.91 10.63
CA ALA A 45 -0.16 -14.59 11.90
C ALA A 45 1.17 -15.18 12.40
N PRO A 46 1.52 -14.99 13.68
CA PRO A 46 2.73 -15.57 14.24
C PRO A 46 2.64 -17.09 14.17
N ARG A 47 3.68 -17.74 13.66
CA ARG A 47 3.74 -19.22 13.62
C ARG A 47 3.94 -19.85 14.99
N THR A 48 4.38 -19.05 15.96
CA THR A 48 4.60 -19.46 17.35
C THR A 48 4.29 -18.31 18.28
N LEU A 49 3.67 -18.61 19.42
CA LEU A 49 3.52 -17.71 20.54
C LEU A 49 3.99 -18.44 21.80
N THR A 50 4.66 -17.73 22.69
CA THR A 50 4.98 -18.23 24.02
C THR A 50 3.70 -18.53 24.79
N THR A 51 3.77 -19.44 25.77
CA THR A 51 2.62 -19.73 26.65
C THR A 51 2.12 -18.46 27.35
N TYR A 52 3.02 -17.55 27.71
CA TYR A 52 2.67 -16.28 28.32
C TYR A 52 1.88 -15.38 27.36
N GLU A 53 2.33 -15.20 26.11
CA GLU A 53 1.61 -14.41 25.10
C GLU A 53 0.24 -14.99 24.81
N ARG A 54 0.13 -16.32 24.64
CA ARG A 54 -1.17 -16.98 24.44
C ARG A 54 -2.11 -16.74 25.62
N GLN A 55 -1.63 -16.87 26.85
CA GLN A 55 -2.43 -16.64 28.05
C GLN A 55 -2.88 -15.18 28.16
N MET A 56 -2.00 -14.23 27.85
CA MET A 56 -2.31 -12.80 27.88
C MET A 56 -3.36 -12.42 26.83
N LEU A 57 -3.18 -12.86 25.58
CA LEU A 57 -4.13 -12.60 24.49
C LEU A 57 -5.47 -13.30 24.74
N ALA A 58 -5.47 -14.56 25.18
CA ALA A 58 -6.69 -15.27 25.52
C ALA A 58 -7.46 -14.53 26.62
N MET A 59 -6.76 -14.07 27.66
CA MET A 59 -7.38 -13.29 28.73
C MET A 59 -7.98 -11.98 28.23
N GLN A 60 -7.36 -11.28 27.27
CA GLN A 60 -7.94 -10.08 26.65
C GLN A 60 -9.25 -10.40 25.93
N HIS A 61 -9.30 -11.44 25.09
CA HIS A 61 -10.54 -11.87 24.44
C HIS A 61 -11.62 -12.30 25.45
N ARG A 62 -11.24 -12.99 26.53
CA ARG A 62 -12.16 -13.33 27.63
C ARG A 62 -12.72 -12.07 28.29
N ILE A 63 -11.90 -11.05 28.53
CA ILE A 63 -12.35 -9.77 29.10
C ILE A 63 -13.30 -9.07 28.13
N LEU A 64 -12.93 -8.94 26.84
CA LEU A 64 -13.76 -8.30 25.80
C LEU A 64 -15.14 -8.95 25.73
N ALA A 65 -15.24 -10.28 25.79
CA ALA A 65 -16.51 -11.02 25.81
C ALA A 65 -17.45 -10.68 26.98
N HIS A 66 -16.97 -9.99 28.02
CA HIS A 66 -17.77 -9.56 29.18
C HIS A 66 -17.96 -8.05 29.27
N VAL A 67 -17.05 -7.25 28.69
CA VAL A 67 -17.05 -5.78 28.89
C VAL A 67 -17.49 -5.00 27.66
N MET A 68 -17.32 -5.54 26.45
CA MET A 68 -17.77 -4.88 25.23
C MET A 68 -19.24 -5.24 24.95
N PRO A 69 -20.10 -4.26 24.62
CA PRO A 69 -21.44 -4.57 24.16
C PRO A 69 -21.37 -5.23 22.77
N PRO A 70 -22.27 -6.19 22.46
CA PRO A 70 -22.29 -6.88 21.15
C PRO A 70 -22.41 -5.97 19.94
N THR A 71 -22.95 -4.77 20.15
CA THR A 71 -23.01 -3.70 19.14
C THR A 71 -22.58 -2.38 19.77
N HIS A 72 -21.73 -1.62 19.10
CA HIS A 72 -21.30 -0.30 19.55
C HIS A 72 -21.25 0.71 18.39
N GLU A 73 -21.73 1.93 18.66
CA GLU A 73 -21.84 3.00 17.65
C GLU A 73 -20.48 3.62 17.28
N GLU A 74 -19.45 3.42 18.11
CA GLU A 74 -18.10 4.00 17.93
C GLU A 74 -17.19 3.13 17.05
N ALA A 75 -17.71 2.06 16.47
CA ALA A 75 -16.94 1.15 15.64
C ALA A 75 -16.43 1.84 14.37
N PRO A 76 -15.19 1.59 13.93
CA PRO A 76 -14.62 2.21 12.74
C PRO A 76 -15.28 1.72 11.43
N THR A 77 -15.96 0.57 11.45
CA THR A 77 -16.73 0.03 10.31
C THR A 77 -17.99 -0.68 10.80
N GLU A 78 -18.98 -0.86 9.91
CA GLU A 78 -20.21 -1.62 10.20
C GLU A 78 -19.88 -3.09 10.58
N ASP A 79 -18.91 -3.70 9.91
CA ASP A 79 -18.45 -5.05 10.25
C ASP A 79 -17.85 -5.10 11.67
N CYS A 80 -16.98 -4.14 12.03
CA CYS A 80 -16.44 -4.01 13.38
C CYS A 80 -17.54 -3.83 14.42
N ALA A 81 -18.59 -3.07 14.08
CA ALA A 81 -19.70 -2.78 14.98
C ALA A 81 -20.42 -4.03 15.45
N HIS A 82 -20.45 -5.09 14.65
CA HIS A 82 -21.16 -6.34 14.93
C HIS A 82 -20.26 -7.50 15.36
N VAL A 83 -18.93 -7.37 15.17
CA VAL A 83 -17.99 -8.48 15.36
C VAL A 83 -17.11 -8.30 16.60
N GLU A 84 -16.63 -7.07 16.88
CA GLU A 84 -15.68 -6.86 17.98
C GLU A 84 -16.29 -7.05 19.36
N GLY A 85 -17.59 -6.78 19.51
CA GLY A 85 -18.30 -6.93 20.77
C GLY A 85 -18.95 -8.30 20.97
N ASP A 86 -19.00 -9.15 19.94
CA ASP A 86 -19.72 -10.42 20.01
C ASP A 86 -19.03 -11.38 21.00
N PRO A 87 -19.70 -11.79 22.10
CA PRO A 87 -19.11 -12.68 23.09
C PRO A 87 -18.71 -14.03 22.52
N ASP A 88 -19.43 -14.57 21.53
CA ASP A 88 -19.11 -15.86 20.94
C ASP A 88 -17.92 -15.75 19.99
N TYR A 89 -17.86 -14.65 19.23
CA TYR A 89 -16.66 -14.28 18.48
C TYR A 89 -15.44 -14.25 19.40
N GLN A 90 -15.50 -13.48 20.49
CA GLN A 90 -14.37 -13.32 21.40
C GLN A 90 -13.99 -14.63 22.13
N ARG A 91 -14.96 -15.42 22.59
CA ARG A 91 -14.70 -16.72 23.24
C ARG A 91 -14.01 -17.71 22.30
N GLN A 92 -14.38 -17.74 21.02
CA GLN A 92 -13.75 -18.61 20.03
C GLN A 92 -12.25 -18.28 19.88
N ARG A 93 -11.88 -17.00 19.87
CA ARG A 93 -10.47 -16.55 19.72
C ARG A 93 -9.65 -16.92 20.95
N ALA A 94 -10.24 -16.77 22.15
CA ALA A 94 -9.62 -17.27 23.38
C ALA A 94 -9.37 -18.79 23.34
N GLN A 95 -10.33 -19.58 22.85
CA GLN A 95 -10.17 -21.04 22.72
C GLN A 95 -9.06 -21.44 21.74
N ILE A 96 -8.93 -20.74 20.61
CA ILE A 96 -7.85 -20.96 19.64
C ILE A 96 -6.48 -20.77 20.31
N LEU A 97 -6.32 -19.69 21.08
CA LEU A 97 -5.08 -19.36 21.78
C LEU A 97 -4.78 -20.34 22.93
N GLU A 98 -5.77 -20.65 23.77
CA GLU A 98 -5.67 -21.61 24.89
C GLU A 98 -5.33 -23.03 24.40
N GLY A 99 -5.98 -23.46 23.31
CA GLY A 99 -5.76 -24.77 22.69
C GLY A 99 -4.47 -24.87 21.87
N GLY A 100 -3.85 -23.74 21.53
CA GLY A 100 -2.63 -23.72 20.72
C GLY A 100 -2.86 -24.14 19.27
N TYR A 101 -4.02 -23.82 18.70
CA TYR A 101 -4.39 -24.17 17.32
C TYR A 101 -3.72 -23.21 16.33
N VAL A 102 -2.46 -23.51 16.00
CA VAL A 102 -1.58 -22.62 15.23
C VAL A 102 -2.10 -22.31 13.82
N THR A 103 -2.78 -23.27 13.18
CA THR A 103 -3.34 -23.07 11.83
C THR A 103 -4.44 -22.00 11.83
N GLU A 104 -5.10 -21.84 12.96
CA GLU A 104 -6.24 -20.97 13.21
C GLU A 104 -5.80 -19.60 13.76
N TYR A 105 -4.50 -19.38 14.00
CA TYR A 105 -4.00 -18.07 14.44
C TYR A 105 -4.29 -16.99 13.41
N SER A 106 -4.39 -17.31 12.11
CA SER A 106 -4.84 -16.35 11.09
C SER A 106 -6.18 -15.71 11.40
N ASP A 107 -7.09 -16.43 12.07
CA ASP A 107 -8.42 -15.91 12.41
C ASP A 107 -8.39 -15.00 13.64
N VAL A 108 -7.36 -15.14 14.49
CA VAL A 108 -7.11 -14.25 15.64
C VAL A 108 -6.43 -12.96 15.18
N PHE A 109 -5.52 -13.06 14.21
CA PHE A 109 -4.71 -11.94 13.71
C PHE A 109 -5.21 -11.36 12.38
N ILE A 110 -6.45 -11.66 11.96
CA ILE A 110 -6.99 -11.27 10.64
C ILE A 110 -6.99 -9.76 10.40
N SER A 111 -7.16 -8.97 11.47
CA SER A 111 -7.13 -7.50 11.43
C SER A 111 -5.73 -6.91 11.64
N THR A 112 -4.70 -7.76 11.78
CA THR A 112 -3.31 -7.34 11.94
C THR A 112 -2.58 -7.53 10.61
N HIS A 113 -2.34 -6.41 9.94
CA HIS A 113 -1.57 -6.37 8.70
C HIS A 113 -0.06 -6.29 8.99
N PRO A 114 0.82 -6.59 8.02
CA PRO A 114 2.25 -6.31 8.19
C PRO A 114 2.47 -4.82 8.49
N GLU A 115 3.62 -4.46 9.03
CA GLU A 115 3.98 -3.05 9.25
C GLU A 115 4.31 -2.36 7.92
N LEU A 116 3.89 -1.09 7.77
CA LEU A 116 4.41 -0.25 6.69
C LEU A 116 5.74 0.32 7.18
N THR A 117 6.78 0.17 6.38
CA THR A 117 8.09 0.73 6.68
C THR A 117 8.03 2.26 6.71
N ALA A 118 8.98 2.88 7.37
CA ALA A 118 9.09 4.35 7.39
C ALA A 118 9.19 4.93 5.97
N ASP A 119 9.91 4.25 5.07
CA ASP A 119 10.06 4.66 3.68
C ASP A 119 8.74 4.57 2.90
N GLU A 120 7.93 3.54 3.11
CA GLU A 120 6.59 3.44 2.51
C GLU A 120 5.64 4.53 3.03
N CYS A 121 5.68 4.81 4.33
CA CYS A 121 4.90 5.90 4.92
C CYS A 121 5.31 7.26 4.35
N THR A 122 6.62 7.54 4.28
CA THR A 122 7.16 8.76 3.68
C THR A 122 6.80 8.87 2.21
N PHE A 123 6.91 7.78 1.44
CA PHE A 123 6.50 7.74 0.04
C PHE A 123 5.06 8.18 -0.15
N VAL A 124 4.11 7.67 0.67
CA VAL A 124 2.69 8.08 0.57
C VAL A 124 2.51 9.55 0.89
N MET A 125 3.18 10.07 1.93
CA MET A 125 3.08 11.50 2.26
C MET A 125 3.62 12.39 1.14
N ASP A 126 4.80 12.06 0.59
CA ASP A 126 5.42 12.77 -0.53
C ASP A 126 4.54 12.70 -1.79
N LEU A 127 3.90 11.56 -2.03
CA LEU A 127 2.95 11.35 -3.12
C LEU A 127 1.73 12.28 -2.99
N LEU A 128 1.14 12.36 -1.80
CA LEU A 128 -0.01 13.25 -1.53
C LEU A 128 0.38 14.73 -1.67
N ASP A 129 1.54 15.13 -1.17
CA ASP A 129 2.06 16.50 -1.31
C ASP A 129 2.35 16.87 -2.77
N MET A 130 2.88 15.93 -3.55
CA MET A 130 3.06 16.10 -4.99
C MET A 130 1.72 16.32 -5.69
N PHE A 131 0.73 15.44 -5.50
CA PHE A 131 -0.57 15.58 -6.16
C PHE A 131 -1.30 16.85 -5.76
N ARG A 132 -1.23 17.24 -4.49
CA ARG A 132 -1.73 18.55 -4.04
C ARG A 132 -1.08 19.71 -4.80
N THR A 133 0.25 19.69 -4.93
CA THR A 133 1.00 20.71 -5.65
C THR A 133 0.58 20.78 -7.12
N ILE A 134 0.43 19.62 -7.77
CA ILE A 134 -0.07 19.49 -9.14
C ILE A 134 -1.47 20.10 -9.26
N THR A 135 -2.42 19.68 -8.43
CA THR A 135 -3.82 20.15 -8.48
C THR A 135 -3.90 21.68 -8.36
N VAL A 136 -3.20 22.27 -7.38
CA VAL A 136 -3.18 23.72 -7.20
C VAL A 136 -2.52 24.43 -8.39
N SER A 137 -1.46 23.85 -8.97
CA SER A 137 -0.78 24.40 -10.15
C SER A 137 -1.70 24.40 -11.38
N ILE A 138 -2.41 23.30 -11.64
CA ILE A 138 -3.38 23.19 -12.73
C ILE A 138 -4.50 24.22 -12.57
N GLN A 139 -5.06 24.37 -11.36
CA GLN A 139 -6.11 25.34 -11.08
C GLN A 139 -5.65 26.79 -11.33
N ARG A 140 -4.44 27.14 -10.91
CA ARG A 140 -3.84 28.46 -11.16
C ARG A 140 -3.68 28.74 -12.66
N LEU A 141 -3.17 27.78 -13.42
CA LEU A 141 -2.93 27.93 -14.86
C LEU A 141 -4.27 28.11 -15.60
N ARG A 142 -5.29 27.34 -15.25
CA ARG A 142 -6.67 27.52 -15.75
C ARG A 142 -7.22 28.90 -15.46
N GLY A 143 -7.06 29.39 -14.23
CA GLY A 143 -7.48 30.75 -13.84
C GLY A 143 -6.77 31.86 -14.63
N ALA A 144 -5.55 31.59 -15.11
CA ALA A 144 -4.78 32.50 -15.98
C ALA A 144 -5.08 32.32 -17.48
N GLY A 145 -6.03 31.46 -17.85
CA GLY A 145 -6.39 31.18 -19.25
C GLY A 145 -5.42 30.28 -20.00
N GLN A 146 -4.52 29.59 -19.31
CA GLN A 146 -3.65 28.57 -19.91
C GLN A 146 -4.35 27.21 -19.88
N SER A 147 -4.34 26.52 -21.02
CA SER A 147 -4.87 25.16 -21.13
C SER A 147 -3.78 24.14 -20.88
N ILE A 148 -4.14 23.04 -20.22
CA ILE A 148 -3.32 21.84 -20.05
C ILE A 148 -3.97 20.75 -20.89
N GLY A 149 -3.17 19.92 -21.56
CA GLY A 149 -3.72 18.82 -22.35
C GLY A 149 -4.50 17.84 -21.47
N ASP A 150 -5.66 17.40 -21.95
CA ASP A 150 -6.55 16.49 -21.21
C ASP A 150 -5.83 15.23 -20.72
N GLU A 151 -4.93 14.68 -21.53
CA GLU A 151 -4.15 13.49 -21.17
C GLU A 151 -3.14 13.77 -20.05
N THR A 152 -2.50 14.94 -20.06
CA THR A 152 -1.58 15.39 -19.00
C THR A 152 -2.34 15.53 -17.68
N GLU A 153 -3.53 16.13 -17.70
CA GLU A 153 -4.36 16.27 -16.51
C GLU A 153 -4.82 14.90 -15.97
N ARG A 154 -5.30 14.03 -16.85
CA ARG A 154 -5.72 12.67 -16.49
C ARG A 154 -4.58 11.86 -15.87
N LEU A 155 -3.37 11.96 -16.41
CA LEU A 155 -2.21 11.22 -15.91
C LEU A 155 -1.71 11.75 -14.56
N LEU A 156 -1.87 13.05 -14.33
CA LEU A 156 -1.45 13.74 -13.12
C LEU A 156 -2.55 13.88 -12.06
N GLN A 157 -3.67 13.17 -12.24
CA GLN A 157 -4.68 13.01 -11.20
C GLN A 157 -4.32 11.80 -10.32
N PHE A 158 -4.52 11.94 -9.02
CA PHE A 158 -4.50 10.79 -8.12
C PHE A 158 -5.73 9.93 -8.38
N ASP A 159 -5.53 8.64 -8.67
CA ASP A 159 -6.62 7.71 -9.05
C ASP A 159 -6.73 6.56 -8.03
N GLY A 160 -6.05 6.68 -6.88
CA GLY A 160 -5.98 5.62 -5.90
C GLY A 160 -4.97 4.52 -6.27
N PHE A 161 -5.27 3.30 -5.85
CA PHE A 161 -4.35 2.15 -5.85
C PHE A 161 -5.15 0.87 -6.16
N ASP A 162 -4.50 -0.19 -6.64
CA ASP A 162 -5.19 -1.42 -7.05
C ASP A 162 -5.39 -2.38 -5.86
N TYR A 163 -6.65 -2.71 -5.54
CA TYR A 163 -6.96 -3.68 -4.48
C TYR A 163 -6.48 -5.11 -4.75
N GLN A 164 -6.20 -5.45 -6.01
CA GLN A 164 -5.70 -6.77 -6.36
C GLN A 164 -4.21 -6.92 -6.07
N VAL A 165 -3.51 -5.83 -5.71
CA VAL A 165 -2.10 -5.83 -5.36
C VAL A 165 -1.97 -5.51 -3.86
N LYS A 166 -1.59 -6.52 -3.05
CA LYS A 166 -1.50 -6.38 -1.58
C LYS A 166 -0.73 -5.13 -1.13
N ALA A 167 0.41 -4.86 -1.75
CA ALA A 167 1.23 -3.70 -1.41
C ALA A 167 0.47 -2.39 -1.65
N GLU A 168 -0.22 -2.26 -2.79
CA GLU A 168 -1.00 -1.06 -3.13
C GLU A 168 -2.23 -0.90 -2.25
N THR A 169 -2.93 -1.99 -1.90
CA THR A 169 -4.03 -1.97 -0.93
C THR A 169 -3.60 -1.32 0.39
N ARG A 170 -2.43 -1.69 0.91
CA ARG A 170 -1.92 -1.14 2.18
C ARG A 170 -1.56 0.33 2.07
N LEU A 171 -1.00 0.75 0.93
CA LEU A 171 -0.73 2.17 0.67
C LEU A 171 -2.04 2.96 0.60
N LEU A 172 -3.10 2.40 0.01
CA LEU A 172 -4.43 3.03 -0.04
C LEU A 172 -5.07 3.17 1.34
N ASP A 173 -4.99 2.13 2.17
CA ASP A 173 -5.49 2.19 3.54
C ASP A 173 -4.75 3.26 4.35
N TYR A 174 -3.45 3.42 4.13
CA TYR A 174 -2.68 4.51 4.73
C TYR A 174 -3.06 5.89 4.17
N VAL A 175 -3.34 6.01 2.88
CA VAL A 175 -3.90 7.25 2.29
C VAL A 175 -5.21 7.62 2.99
N ARG A 176 -6.13 6.66 3.18
CA ARG A 176 -7.41 6.89 3.86
C ARG A 176 -7.24 7.30 5.32
N HIS A 177 -6.25 6.73 6.01
CA HIS A 177 -5.91 7.12 7.36
C HIS A 177 -5.39 8.57 7.44
N LEU A 178 -4.66 9.02 6.43
CA LEU A 178 -4.03 10.33 6.38
C LEU A 178 -4.95 11.47 5.90
N VAL A 179 -5.77 11.19 4.88
CA VAL A 179 -6.61 12.18 4.20
C VAL A 179 -7.82 12.54 5.05
N SER A 180 -8.11 13.83 5.16
CA SER A 180 -9.28 14.35 5.86
C SER A 180 -9.75 15.66 5.23
N GLU A 181 -10.87 16.21 5.71
CA GLU A 181 -11.36 17.52 5.26
C GLU A 181 -10.33 18.66 5.47
N THR A 182 -9.39 18.49 6.40
CA THR A 182 -8.37 19.50 6.72
C THR A 182 -6.99 19.16 6.16
N ARG A 183 -6.78 17.94 5.66
CA ARG A 183 -5.46 17.45 5.23
C ARG A 183 -5.57 16.67 3.91
N TRP A 184 -4.95 17.18 2.85
CA TRP A 184 -5.03 16.64 1.48
C TRP A 184 -6.48 16.42 1.00
N SER A 185 -7.36 17.36 1.32
CA SER A 185 -8.79 17.28 0.99
C SER A 185 -9.06 17.24 -0.52
N GLU A 186 -8.07 17.63 -1.34
CA GLU A 186 -8.09 17.52 -2.80
C GLU A 186 -8.21 16.06 -3.28
N VAL A 187 -7.80 15.09 -2.45
CA VAL A 187 -7.85 13.64 -2.75
C VAL A 187 -9.18 13.00 -2.35
N LEU A 188 -9.95 13.62 -1.45
CA LEU A 188 -11.21 13.06 -0.93
C LEU A 188 -12.20 12.59 -2.01
N PRO A 189 -12.42 13.31 -3.14
CA PRO A 189 -13.36 12.85 -4.16
C PRO A 189 -13.05 11.45 -4.71
N VAL A 190 -11.76 11.10 -4.80
CA VAL A 190 -11.27 9.80 -5.31
C VAL A 190 -11.53 8.68 -4.31
N LEU A 191 -11.64 8.99 -3.02
CA LEU A 191 -11.92 8.02 -1.96
C LEU A 191 -13.42 7.78 -1.73
N GLY A 192 -14.28 8.48 -2.48
CA GLY A 192 -15.73 8.34 -2.39
C GLY A 192 -16.28 7.09 -3.09
N PRO A 193 -17.56 6.75 -2.84
CA PRO A 193 -18.23 5.59 -3.44
C PRO A 193 -18.30 5.67 -4.98
N ASP A 194 -18.39 6.88 -5.53
CA ASP A 194 -18.45 7.10 -7.00
C ASP A 194 -17.15 6.70 -7.73
N HIS A 195 -16.06 6.49 -6.98
CA HIS A 195 -14.74 6.09 -7.49
C HIS A 195 -14.26 4.76 -6.87
N ASP A 196 -15.20 3.85 -6.55
CA ASP A 196 -14.92 2.56 -5.90
C ASP A 196 -14.00 2.69 -4.67
N TYR A 197 -14.19 3.78 -3.93
CA TYR A 197 -13.42 4.11 -2.73
C TYR A 197 -11.91 4.17 -2.95
N GLY A 198 -11.46 4.60 -4.13
CA GLY A 198 -10.05 4.72 -4.49
C GLY A 198 -9.45 3.44 -5.11
N ASN A 199 -10.28 2.48 -5.51
CA ASN A 199 -9.80 1.33 -6.29
C ASN A 199 -9.51 1.75 -7.73
N SER A 200 -8.23 1.78 -8.09
CA SER A 200 -7.80 2.19 -9.43
C SER A 200 -8.06 1.15 -10.54
N HIS A 201 -8.41 -0.10 -10.16
CA HIS A 201 -8.58 -1.24 -11.08
C HIS A 201 -7.36 -1.57 -11.95
N GLY A 202 -6.18 -1.07 -11.59
CA GLY A 202 -4.92 -1.48 -12.19
C GLY A 202 -3.71 -0.85 -11.52
N PRO A 203 -2.54 -1.52 -11.48
CA PRO A 203 -1.42 -1.10 -10.65
C PRO A 203 -0.94 0.33 -10.95
N ARG A 204 -0.75 1.13 -9.89
CA ARG A 204 -0.34 2.55 -9.97
C ARG A 204 1.03 2.84 -9.37
N LEU A 205 1.59 1.94 -8.57
CA LEU A 205 2.79 2.21 -7.77
C LEU A 205 3.99 2.62 -8.63
N GLU A 206 4.30 1.86 -9.68
CA GLU A 206 5.43 2.18 -10.57
C GLU A 206 5.22 3.51 -11.31
N LEU A 207 3.98 3.81 -11.70
CA LEU A 207 3.62 5.09 -12.33
C LEU A 207 3.93 6.24 -11.37
N TYR A 208 3.42 6.14 -10.14
CA TYR A 208 3.58 7.15 -9.11
C TYR A 208 5.04 7.35 -8.70
N GLN A 209 5.82 6.28 -8.59
CA GLN A 209 7.25 6.37 -8.33
C GLN A 209 8.00 7.16 -9.42
N ARG A 210 7.66 6.97 -10.70
CA ARG A 210 8.28 7.72 -11.81
C ARG A 210 7.94 9.20 -11.77
N ILE A 211 6.66 9.53 -11.56
CA ILE A 211 6.20 10.92 -11.48
C ILE A 211 6.84 11.59 -10.25
N LEU A 212 6.87 10.92 -9.10
CA LEU A 212 7.46 11.44 -7.88
C LEU A 212 8.97 11.68 -8.01
N GLY A 213 9.68 10.77 -8.68
CA GLY A 213 11.10 10.97 -8.98
C GLY A 213 11.35 12.23 -9.83
N GLU A 214 10.57 12.44 -10.89
CA GLU A 214 10.68 13.66 -11.71
C GLU A 214 10.28 14.91 -10.92
N TYR A 215 9.25 14.82 -10.08
CA TYR A 215 8.83 15.91 -9.21
C TYR A 215 9.95 16.32 -8.25
N GLN A 216 10.61 15.36 -7.60
CA GLN A 216 11.74 15.62 -6.71
C GLN A 216 12.91 16.30 -7.45
N LEU A 217 13.19 15.90 -8.70
CA LEU A 217 14.19 16.58 -9.54
C LEU A 217 13.81 18.04 -9.82
N ILE A 218 12.56 18.28 -10.23
CA ILE A 218 12.04 19.64 -10.46
C ILE A 218 12.14 20.50 -9.19
N ARG A 219 11.79 19.93 -8.03
CA ARG A 219 11.88 20.61 -6.73
C ARG A 219 13.32 20.94 -6.33
N HIS A 220 14.27 20.09 -6.69
CA HIS A 220 15.69 20.36 -6.46
C HIS A 220 16.24 21.45 -7.41
N GLU A 221 15.76 21.51 -8.66
CA GLU A 221 16.08 22.58 -9.62
C GLU A 221 15.51 23.94 -9.17
N GLN A 222 14.29 23.94 -8.63
CA GLN A 222 13.63 25.09 -8.04
C GLN A 222 14.27 25.45 -6.69
N LYS A 223 15.39 26.18 -6.71
CA LYS A 223 15.91 26.80 -5.48
C LYS A 223 14.82 27.69 -4.88
N PRO A 224 14.39 27.47 -3.61
CA PRO A 224 13.29 28.23 -3.04
C PRO A 224 13.68 29.70 -3.00
N ARG A 225 13.01 30.50 -3.85
CA ARG A 225 12.93 31.94 -3.67
C ARG A 225 11.73 32.20 -2.75
N LEU A 226 11.75 33.35 -2.09
CA LEU A 226 11.00 33.60 -0.85
C LEU A 226 9.46 33.64 -1.02
N GLU A 227 8.90 33.32 -2.20
CA GLU A 227 7.45 33.38 -2.45
C GLU A 227 6.78 32.00 -2.51
N LEU A 228 5.57 31.91 -1.94
CA LEU A 228 4.73 30.71 -1.99
C LEU A 228 4.43 30.24 -3.43
N SER A 229 4.45 31.16 -4.40
CA SER A 229 4.21 30.86 -5.81
C SER A 229 5.36 30.13 -6.49
N ASP A 230 6.56 30.14 -5.89
CA ASP A 230 7.77 29.48 -6.41
C ASP A 230 7.73 27.94 -6.22
N TYR A 231 6.80 27.45 -5.40
CA TYR A 231 6.55 26.02 -5.22
C TYR A 231 5.56 25.42 -6.23
N LEU A 232 4.91 26.26 -7.04
CA LEU A 232 3.92 25.84 -8.04
C LEU A 232 4.60 25.50 -9.37
N LEU A 233 4.00 24.55 -10.09
CA LEU A 233 4.53 24.00 -11.32
C LEU A 233 4.06 24.82 -12.53
N THR A 234 4.96 25.02 -13.49
CA THR A 234 4.62 25.59 -14.80
C THR A 234 3.98 24.53 -15.71
N ALA A 235 3.36 24.96 -16.81
CA ALA A 235 2.80 24.04 -17.81
C ALA A 235 3.87 23.05 -18.34
N ASP A 236 5.08 23.53 -18.61
CA ASP A 236 6.20 22.69 -19.08
C ASP A 236 6.61 21.66 -18.03
N GLN A 237 6.62 22.04 -16.75
CA GLN A 237 6.94 21.12 -15.65
C GLN A 237 5.85 20.06 -15.47
N LEU A 238 4.58 20.44 -15.59
CA LEU A 238 3.48 19.47 -15.60
C LEU A 238 3.60 18.51 -16.79
N GLN A 239 3.96 18.99 -17.97
CA GLN A 239 4.19 18.11 -19.11
C GLN A 239 5.36 17.13 -18.85
N ARG A 240 6.48 17.60 -18.27
CA ARG A 240 7.59 16.72 -17.86
C ARG A 240 7.14 15.61 -16.91
N LEU A 241 6.29 15.93 -15.93
CA LEU A 241 5.72 14.93 -15.01
C LEU A 241 4.87 13.90 -15.76
N ALA A 242 4.03 14.33 -16.71
CA ALA A 242 3.21 13.41 -17.50
C ALA A 242 4.05 12.49 -18.39
N ASP A 243 5.12 13.02 -18.99
CA ASP A 243 6.06 12.26 -19.80
C ASP A 243 6.83 11.22 -18.96
N ALA A 244 7.12 11.53 -17.69
CA ALA A 244 7.71 10.60 -16.74
C ALA A 244 6.77 9.45 -16.36
N GLY A 245 5.47 9.73 -16.22
CA GLY A 245 4.46 8.71 -15.96
C GLY A 245 4.23 7.76 -17.14
N THR A 246 4.36 8.25 -18.37
CA THR A 246 4.17 7.43 -19.58
C THR A 246 5.16 6.26 -19.62
N HIS A 247 4.62 5.03 -19.81
CA HIS A 247 5.43 3.81 -19.79
C HIS A 247 6.58 3.88 -20.82
N PRO A 248 7.81 3.45 -20.47
CA PRO A 248 8.99 3.60 -21.34
C PRO A 248 8.81 3.03 -22.75
N SER A 249 8.08 1.93 -22.92
CA SER A 249 7.78 1.33 -24.22
C SER A 249 6.89 2.18 -25.14
N ARG A 250 6.18 3.17 -24.59
CA ARG A 250 5.34 4.12 -25.36
C ARG A 250 6.03 5.46 -25.61
N ARG A 251 7.21 5.68 -25.00
CA ARG A 251 7.96 6.94 -25.13
C ARG A 251 8.62 7.09 -26.51
N SER A 252 8.92 5.98 -27.18
CA SER A 252 9.55 5.96 -28.51
C SER A 252 8.63 6.42 -29.64
N ASP A 253 7.31 6.29 -29.50
CA ASP A 253 6.37 6.65 -30.58
C ASP A 253 6.18 8.18 -30.70
N HIS A 254 6.48 8.95 -29.65
CA HIS A 254 6.33 10.40 -29.68
C HIS A 254 7.52 11.15 -30.29
N GLN A 255 8.69 10.50 -30.44
CA GLN A 255 9.89 11.09 -31.06
C GLN A 255 10.05 10.75 -32.55
N SER A 256 9.29 9.81 -33.10
CA SER A 256 9.41 9.37 -34.51
C SER A 256 8.38 9.98 -35.49
N GLY A 257 7.56 10.94 -35.05
CA GLY A 257 6.58 11.63 -35.92
C GLY A 257 7.15 12.71 -36.85
N GLY A 258 8.45 12.99 -36.79
CA GLY A 258 9.11 14.00 -37.62
C GLY A 258 9.97 13.37 -38.71
N THR A 259 9.66 13.68 -39.97
CA THR A 259 10.44 13.42 -41.20
C THR A 259 10.35 12.03 -41.83
N ALA A 260 9.36 11.86 -42.69
CA ALA A 260 9.54 11.14 -43.96
C ALA A 260 8.74 11.86 -45.06
N GLY A 261 9.36 12.88 -45.65
CA GLY A 261 8.90 13.45 -46.90
C GLY A 261 9.12 12.44 -48.03
N SER A 262 8.04 11.99 -48.66
CA SER A 262 8.08 11.16 -49.86
C SER A 262 8.74 11.94 -51.01
N PRO A 263 9.77 11.40 -51.69
CA PRO A 263 10.22 11.98 -52.95
C PRO A 263 9.26 11.53 -54.06
N SER A 264 8.59 12.51 -54.66
CA SER A 264 7.89 12.37 -55.93
C SER A 264 8.89 11.94 -56.99
N THR A 265 8.69 10.75 -57.58
CA THR A 265 9.46 10.31 -58.75
C THR A 265 8.66 10.69 -59.99
N VAL A 266 9.20 11.64 -60.73
CA VAL A 266 8.85 11.97 -62.12
C VAL A 266 9.82 11.18 -63.03
N GLU A 267 9.36 10.90 -64.25
CA GLU A 267 10.03 10.23 -65.40
C GLU A 267 9.59 8.76 -65.57
N GLY A 268 9.00 8.32 -66.68
CA GLY A 268 8.70 8.91 -67.98
C GLY A 268 7.90 7.91 -68.83
#